data_AF-A0A535J456-F1
#
_entry.id   AF-A0A535J456-F1
#
_cell.length_a   1.000
_cell.length_b   1.000
_cell.length_c   1.000
_cell.angle_alpha   90.00
_cell.angle_beta   90.00
_cell.angle_gamma   90.00
#
_symmetry.space_group_name_H-M   'P 1'
#
loop_
_entity.id
_entity.type
_entity.pdbx_description
1 polymer ?
#
loop_
_entity_poly.entity_id
_entity_poly.type
_entity_poly.pdbx_seq_one_letter_code
_entity_poly.pdbx_strand_id
1 'polypeptide(L)'
;MELPDGSRLEDGEVVVKTAKDWGLSIKSLVLTNRRLFCPADLTDRSTVSLPLTAVLTVSLKKHWVGFSTIVVESKDRRQASFAVHINGQLVRSDIAAAVDAAKQSAALDSSTPASSAPSGERYEQLAKINELKRSGVLTEAEFEEEKARILKQP
;
A
#
# COMPACT_ATOMS: atom_id res chain seq x y z
N MET A 1 -7.26 11.23 6.92
CA MET A 1 -8.33 10.69 7.81
C MET A 1 -7.65 9.91 8.92
N GLU A 2 -8.05 10.12 10.18
CA GLU A 2 -7.50 9.42 11.34
C GLU A 2 -8.34 8.16 11.64
N LEU A 3 -7.67 7.03 11.82
CA LEU A 3 -8.28 5.74 12.15
C LEU A 3 -8.54 5.64 13.67
N PRO A 4 -9.42 4.72 14.10
CA PRO A 4 -9.76 4.53 15.53
C PRO A 4 -8.56 4.28 16.45
N ASP A 5 -7.47 3.79 15.88
CA ASP A 5 -6.21 3.46 16.55
C ASP A 5 -5.18 4.61 16.52
N GLY A 6 -5.59 5.82 16.12
CA GLY A 6 -4.73 7.00 16.01
C GLY A 6 -3.82 7.04 14.78
N SER A 7 -3.80 5.97 13.98
CA SER A 7 -3.05 5.89 12.72
C SER A 7 -3.67 6.78 11.63
N ARG A 8 -2.85 7.47 10.84
CA ARG A 8 -3.31 8.26 9.67
C ARG A 8 -3.25 7.45 8.38
N LEU A 9 -4.30 7.58 7.57
CA LEU A 9 -4.29 7.10 6.19
C LEU A 9 -3.32 7.93 5.34
N GLU A 10 -2.58 7.24 4.46
CA GLU A 10 -1.70 7.85 3.47
C GLU A 10 -2.51 8.50 2.33
N ASP A 11 -1.87 9.37 1.55
CA ASP A 11 -2.49 9.96 0.37
C ASP A 11 -2.85 8.86 -0.65
N GLY A 12 -4.11 8.85 -1.11
CA GLY A 12 -4.67 7.80 -1.96
C GLY A 12 -5.00 6.47 -1.26
N GLU A 13 -4.79 6.36 0.05
CA GLU A 13 -5.20 5.18 0.82
C GLU A 13 -6.67 5.27 1.23
N VAL A 14 -7.43 4.23 0.89
CA VAL A 14 -8.87 4.15 1.16
C VAL A 14 -9.20 2.95 2.02
N VAL A 15 -10.12 3.14 2.97
CA VAL A 15 -10.67 2.03 3.77
C VAL A 15 -11.54 1.17 2.87
N VAL A 16 -11.23 -0.11 2.81
CA VAL A 16 -11.96 -1.13 2.04
C VAL A 16 -13.00 -1.81 2.93
N LYS A 17 -12.56 -2.27 4.12
CA LYS A 17 -13.40 -2.94 5.11
C LYS A 17 -12.94 -2.64 6.52
N THR A 18 -13.86 -2.71 7.47
CA THR A 18 -13.60 -2.57 8.90
C THR A 18 -14.07 -3.81 9.66
N ALA A 19 -13.70 -3.92 10.93
CA ALA A 19 -14.16 -4.97 11.83
C ALA A 19 -15.68 -5.18 11.78
N LYS A 20 -16.46 -4.08 11.70
CA LYS A 20 -17.92 -4.10 11.64
C LYS A 20 -18.46 -4.79 10.40
N ASP A 21 -17.79 -4.65 9.24
CA ASP A 21 -18.19 -5.30 7.99
C ASP A 21 -18.14 -6.83 8.08
N TRP A 22 -17.33 -7.37 8.99
CA TRP A 22 -17.25 -8.79 9.29
C TRP A 22 -18.09 -9.22 10.51
N GLY A 23 -18.78 -8.29 11.14
CA GLY A 23 -19.55 -8.50 12.38
C GLY A 23 -18.68 -8.56 13.64
N LEU A 24 -17.45 -8.05 13.59
CA LEU A 24 -16.53 -8.00 14.72
C LEU A 24 -16.68 -6.65 15.44
N SER A 25 -17.48 -6.59 16.49
CA SER A 25 -17.89 -5.32 17.10
C SER A 25 -16.86 -4.64 18.01
N ILE A 26 -15.70 -5.24 18.30
CA ILE A 26 -14.78 -4.77 19.37
C ILE A 26 -13.30 -4.76 18.93
N LYS A 27 -12.99 -5.07 17.67
CA LYS A 27 -11.58 -5.21 17.25
C LYS A 27 -11.08 -4.00 16.50
N SER A 28 -9.86 -3.57 16.79
CA SER A 28 -9.08 -2.62 15.99
C SER A 28 -8.61 -3.30 14.70
N LEU A 29 -9.57 -3.60 13.81
CA LEU A 29 -9.33 -4.25 12.54
C LEU A 29 -9.82 -3.35 11.40
N VAL A 30 -8.89 -2.84 10.59
CA VAL A 30 -9.17 -2.01 9.44
C VAL A 30 -8.34 -2.51 8.27
N LEU A 31 -9.01 -2.79 7.15
CA LEU A 31 -8.38 -3.17 5.89
C LEU A 31 -8.51 -2.01 4.92
N THR A 32 -7.37 -1.53 4.44
CA THR A 32 -7.30 -0.53 3.37
C THR A 32 -6.87 -1.19 2.06
N ASN A 33 -6.80 -0.42 0.99
CA ASN A 33 -6.23 -0.87 -0.28
C ASN A 33 -4.70 -1.09 -0.22
N ARG A 34 -4.02 -0.64 0.84
CA ARG A 34 -2.54 -0.72 0.96
C ARG A 34 -2.06 -1.44 2.21
N ARG A 35 -2.77 -1.34 3.32
CA ARG A 35 -2.35 -1.79 4.64
C ARG A 35 -3.47 -2.52 5.37
N LEU A 36 -3.07 -3.44 6.23
CA LEU A 36 -3.93 -4.07 7.22
C LEU A 36 -3.54 -3.54 8.60
N PHE A 37 -4.48 -2.92 9.29
CA PHE A 37 -4.37 -2.58 10.69
C PHE A 37 -5.08 -3.68 11.46
N CYS A 38 -4.34 -4.43 12.27
CA CYS A 38 -4.89 -5.52 13.05
C CYS A 38 -4.15 -5.67 14.37
N PRO A 39 -4.73 -6.36 15.35
CA PRO A 39 -4.02 -6.66 16.60
C PRO A 39 -2.73 -7.43 16.33
N ALA A 40 -1.66 -7.07 17.02
CA ALA A 40 -0.38 -7.78 16.94
C ALA A 40 -0.52 -9.22 17.45
N ASP A 41 -1.34 -9.39 18.49
CA ASP A 41 -1.48 -10.64 19.22
C ASP A 41 -2.90 -10.79 19.79
N LEU A 42 -3.17 -11.97 20.35
CA LEU A 42 -4.48 -12.34 20.89
C LEU A 42 -4.94 -11.49 22.08
N THR A 43 -4.06 -10.72 22.71
CA THR A 43 -4.40 -9.84 23.84
C THR A 43 -5.11 -8.56 23.41
N ASP A 44 -5.11 -8.22 22.11
CA ASP A 44 -5.76 -7.01 21.56
C ASP A 44 -5.25 -5.69 22.18
N ARG A 45 -4.07 -5.71 22.80
CA ARG A 45 -3.47 -4.55 23.49
C ARG A 45 -2.66 -3.64 22.58
N SER A 46 -2.23 -4.15 21.44
CA SER A 46 -1.45 -3.41 20.47
C SER A 46 -1.94 -3.72 19.07
N THR A 47 -2.04 -2.68 18.25
CA THR A 47 -2.35 -2.78 16.84
C THR A 47 -1.06 -2.61 16.05
N VAL A 48 -0.93 -3.35 14.95
CA VAL A 48 0.15 -3.20 14.00
C VAL A 48 -0.40 -2.83 12.64
N SER A 49 0.34 -2.00 11.93
CA SER A 49 0.10 -1.72 10.51
C SER A 49 1.01 -2.62 9.67
N LEU A 50 0.40 -3.45 8.82
CA LEU A 50 1.09 -4.36 7.93
C LEU A 50 0.85 -3.95 6.48
N PRO A 51 1.89 -3.66 5.68
CA PRO A 51 1.74 -3.44 4.25
C PRO A 51 1.23 -4.72 3.58
N LEU A 52 0.16 -4.62 2.78
CA LEU A 52 -0.41 -5.80 2.11
C LEU A 52 0.59 -6.47 1.15
N THR A 53 1.49 -5.69 0.56
CA THR A 53 2.58 -6.18 -0.30
C THR A 53 3.67 -6.94 0.46
N ALA A 54 3.79 -6.70 1.77
CA ALA A 54 4.70 -7.40 2.67
C ALA A 54 4.08 -8.68 3.26
N VAL A 55 2.75 -8.85 3.18
CA VAL A 55 2.06 -10.05 3.66
C VAL A 55 2.44 -11.26 2.80
N LEU A 56 2.98 -12.28 3.46
CA LEU A 56 3.34 -13.57 2.87
C LEU A 56 2.13 -14.51 2.88
N THR A 57 1.54 -14.74 4.06
CA THR A 57 0.46 -15.71 4.23
C THR A 57 -0.64 -15.17 5.15
N VAL A 58 -1.88 -15.58 4.86
CA VAL A 58 -3.06 -15.32 5.68
C VAL A 58 -3.76 -16.65 5.96
N SER A 59 -3.70 -17.10 7.21
CA SER A 59 -4.16 -18.42 7.61
C SER A 59 -5.25 -18.33 8.66
N LEU A 60 -6.27 -19.19 8.55
CA LEU A 60 -7.28 -19.39 9.57
C LEU A 60 -6.92 -20.64 10.38
N LYS A 61 -6.55 -20.46 11.65
CA LYS A 61 -6.36 -21.57 12.59
C LYS A 61 -7.64 -21.79 13.37
N LYS A 62 -8.31 -22.91 13.15
CA LYS A 62 -9.46 -23.32 13.97
C LYS A 62 -8.94 -23.94 15.27
N HIS A 63 -9.37 -23.40 16.41
CA HIS A 63 -9.10 -24.03 17.69
C HIS A 63 -10.21 -25.01 18.03
N TRP A 64 -9.87 -26.03 18.82
CA TRP A 64 -10.84 -27.05 19.24
C TRP A 64 -11.93 -26.49 20.16
N VAL A 65 -11.71 -25.31 20.78
CA VAL A 65 -12.68 -24.62 21.65
C VAL A 65 -12.86 -23.16 21.20
N GLY A 66 -14.12 -22.78 20.95
CA GLY A 66 -14.66 -21.42 21.12
C GLY A 66 -14.38 -20.38 20.03
N PHE A 67 -13.26 -20.45 19.30
CA PHE A 67 -12.91 -19.42 18.29
C PHE A 67 -11.90 -19.91 17.26
N SER A 68 -11.78 -19.16 16.17
CA SER A 68 -10.67 -19.30 15.22
C SER A 68 -9.72 -18.12 15.35
N THR A 69 -8.47 -18.29 14.95
CA THR A 69 -7.48 -17.22 14.93
C THR A 69 -7.06 -16.96 13.50
N ILE A 70 -7.09 -15.70 13.07
CA ILE A 70 -6.41 -15.28 11.85
C ILE A 70 -4.96 -15.03 12.18
N VAL A 71 -4.07 -15.63 11.40
CA VAL A 71 -2.62 -15.44 11.48
C VAL A 71 -2.17 -14.81 10.17
N VAL A 72 -1.57 -13.63 10.27
CA VAL A 72 -0.99 -12.89 9.15
C VAL A 72 0.52 -12.88 9.33
N GLU A 73 1.23 -13.45 8.38
CA GLU A 73 2.69 -13.49 8.36
C GLU A 73 3.22 -12.47 7.35
N SER A 74 4.17 -11.64 7.78
CA SER A 74 4.83 -10.63 6.94
C SER A 74 6.29 -10.97 6.67
N LYS A 75 6.86 -10.42 5.59
CA LYS A 75 8.26 -10.57 5.17
C LYS A 75 9.27 -10.24 6.29
N ASP A 76 8.94 -9.28 7.14
CA ASP A 76 9.82 -8.85 8.26
C ASP A 76 9.81 -9.82 9.46
N ARG A 77 9.31 -11.06 9.28
CA ARG A 77 8.98 -12.01 10.35
C ARG A 77 8.02 -11.45 11.41
N ARG A 78 7.35 -10.33 11.12
CA ARG A 78 6.25 -9.84 11.94
C ARG A 78 5.04 -10.74 11.69
N GLN A 79 4.62 -11.43 12.74
CA GLN A 79 3.38 -12.19 12.75
C GLN A 79 2.35 -11.40 13.54
N ALA A 80 1.21 -11.12 12.91
CA ALA A 80 0.03 -10.61 13.60
C ALA A 80 -0.98 -11.74 13.77
N SER A 81 -1.64 -11.78 14.92
CA SER A 81 -2.69 -12.76 15.15
C SER A 81 -3.84 -12.19 15.94
N PHE A 82 -5.05 -12.50 15.51
CA PHE A 82 -6.25 -12.03 16.20
C PHE A 82 -7.37 -13.06 16.15
N ALA A 83 -8.09 -13.20 17.27
CA ALA A 83 -9.24 -14.08 17.36
C ALA A 83 -10.42 -13.61 16.49
N VAL A 84 -11.16 -14.54 15.94
CA VAL A 84 -12.36 -14.31 15.14
C VAL A 84 -13.40 -15.33 15.55
N HIS A 85 -14.50 -14.84 16.11
CA HIS A 85 -15.56 -15.68 16.67
C HIS A 85 -16.63 -16.03 15.63
N ILE A 86 -16.77 -15.22 14.59
CA ILE A 86 -17.70 -15.41 13.48
C ILE A 86 -17.01 -15.09 12.16
N ASN A 87 -17.50 -15.63 11.06
CA ASN A 87 -17.05 -15.25 9.71
C ASN A 87 -15.53 -15.37 9.47
N GLY A 88 -14.79 -16.18 10.24
CA GLY A 88 -13.34 -16.28 10.12
C GLY A 88 -12.85 -16.64 8.72
N GLN A 89 -13.61 -17.47 7.99
CA GLN A 89 -13.30 -17.78 6.59
C GLN A 89 -13.48 -16.57 5.68
N LEU A 90 -14.53 -15.77 5.88
CA LEU A 90 -14.79 -14.55 5.11
C LEU A 90 -13.70 -13.50 5.37
N VAL A 91 -13.34 -13.27 6.64
CA VAL A 91 -12.24 -12.38 7.03
C VAL A 91 -10.95 -12.80 6.34
N ARG A 92 -10.59 -14.08 6.41
CA ARG A 92 -9.39 -14.62 5.75
C ARG A 92 -9.43 -14.35 4.24
N SER A 93 -10.54 -14.68 3.59
CA SER A 93 -10.69 -14.54 2.13
C SER A 93 -10.61 -13.09 1.68
N ASP A 94 -11.24 -12.16 2.41
CA ASP A 94 -11.20 -10.73 2.09
C ASP A 94 -9.79 -10.15 2.24
N ILE A 95 -9.09 -10.49 3.33
CA ILE A 95 -7.70 -10.04 3.53
C ILE A 95 -6.80 -10.64 2.43
N ALA A 96 -6.95 -11.93 2.12
CA ALA A 96 -6.18 -12.57 1.04
C ALA A 96 -6.44 -11.91 -0.32
N ALA A 97 -7.69 -11.63 -0.66
CA ALA A 97 -8.04 -10.94 -1.90
C ALA A 97 -7.45 -9.53 -1.98
N ALA A 98 -7.45 -8.78 -0.86
CA ALA A 98 -6.83 -7.47 -0.80
C ALA A 98 -5.29 -7.55 -0.93
N VAL A 99 -4.66 -8.58 -0.33
CA VAL A 99 -3.23 -8.84 -0.51
C VAL A 99 -2.89 -9.14 -1.97
N ASP A 100 -3.68 -9.97 -2.63
CA ASP A 100 -3.47 -10.28 -4.04
C ASP A 100 -3.66 -9.05 -4.94
N ALA A 101 -4.72 -8.27 -4.70
CA ALA A 101 -4.97 -7.02 -5.42
C ALA A 101 -3.84 -5.99 -5.20
N ALA A 102 -3.34 -5.85 -3.98
CA ALA A 102 -2.23 -4.96 -3.67
C ALA A 102 -0.92 -5.41 -4.33
N LYS A 103 -0.65 -6.73 -4.37
CA LYS A 103 0.52 -7.28 -5.08
C LYS A 103 0.42 -7.10 -6.58
N GLN A 104 -0.76 -7.28 -7.18
CA GLN A 104 -0.99 -7.03 -8.61
C GLN A 104 -0.84 -5.55 -8.94
N SER A 105 -1.37 -4.65 -8.11
CA SER A 105 -1.25 -3.21 -8.29
C SER A 105 0.21 -2.76 -8.15
N ALA A 106 0.94 -3.28 -7.16
CA ALA A 106 2.37 -3.03 -7.02
C ALA A 106 3.19 -3.61 -8.18
N ALA A 107 2.78 -4.76 -8.72
CA ALA A 107 3.39 -5.34 -9.90
C ALA A 107 3.18 -4.44 -11.13
N LEU A 108 1.98 -3.86 -11.29
CA LEU A 108 1.66 -2.91 -12.36
C LEU A 108 2.42 -1.58 -12.20
N ASP A 109 2.54 -1.05 -10.98
CA ASP A 109 3.41 0.09 -10.68
C ASP A 109 4.88 -0.21 -11.01
N SER A 110 5.37 -1.42 -10.69
CA SER A 110 6.72 -1.89 -11.05
C SER A 110 6.87 -2.34 -12.51
N SER A 111 5.75 -2.41 -13.25
CA SER A 111 5.71 -2.62 -14.71
C SER A 111 5.71 -1.29 -15.45
N THR A 112 5.67 -0.16 -14.74
CA THR A 112 6.39 1.01 -15.20
C THR A 112 7.86 0.65 -15.07
N PRO A 113 8.65 0.59 -16.16
CA PRO A 113 10.06 0.29 -16.04
C PRO A 113 10.65 1.28 -15.04
N ALA A 114 11.20 0.76 -13.94
CA ALA A 114 12.21 1.46 -13.18
C ALA A 114 13.28 1.85 -14.19
N SER A 115 13.27 3.12 -14.60
CA SER A 115 14.31 3.74 -15.38
C SER A 115 15.54 3.83 -14.50
N SER A 116 16.26 2.71 -14.36
CA SER A 116 17.71 2.75 -14.28
C SER A 116 18.23 3.22 -15.63
N ALA A 117 17.98 4.49 -15.94
CA ALA A 117 18.60 5.22 -17.02
C ALA A 117 18.47 6.71 -16.68
N PRO A 118 19.55 7.51 -16.78
CA PRO A 118 19.49 8.98 -16.75
C PRO A 118 18.55 9.58 -17.82
N SER A 119 17.90 8.76 -18.64
CA SER A 119 16.94 9.13 -19.67
C SER A 119 15.57 9.55 -19.12
N GLY A 120 15.09 8.95 -18.02
CA GLY A 120 13.80 9.30 -17.41
C GLY A 120 13.78 10.76 -16.92
N GLU A 121 14.80 11.15 -16.15
CA GLU A 121 14.99 12.53 -15.70
C GLU A 121 15.21 13.50 -16.88
N ARG A 122 15.88 13.09 -17.96
CA ARG A 122 16.04 13.93 -19.16
C ARG A 122 14.71 14.25 -19.82
N TYR A 123 13.82 13.28 -19.97
CA TYR A 123 12.51 13.53 -20.58
C TYR A 123 11.60 14.37 -19.68
N GLU A 124 11.68 14.20 -18.35
CA GLU A 124 10.98 15.06 -17.39
C GLU A 124 11.52 16.49 -17.38
N GLN A 125 12.85 16.67 -17.48
CA GLN A 125 13.47 17.99 -17.63
C GLN A 125 13.06 18.67 -18.94
N LEU A 126 13.01 17.93 -20.06
CA LEU A 126 12.52 18.45 -21.34
C LEU A 126 11.04 18.87 -21.28
N ALA A 127 10.20 18.12 -20.54
CA ALA A 127 8.80 18.48 -20.31
C ALA A 127 8.69 19.79 -19.50
N LYS A 128 9.49 19.93 -18.45
CA LYS A 128 9.52 21.14 -17.60
C LYS A 128 9.98 22.39 -18.36
N ILE A 129 10.99 22.25 -19.23
CA ILE A 129 11.47 23.37 -20.06
C ILE A 129 10.45 23.77 -21.13
N ASN A 130 9.70 22.81 -21.68
CA ASN A 130 8.60 23.11 -22.61
C ASN A 130 7.44 23.83 -21.91
N GLU A 131 7.17 23.49 -20.64
CA GLU A 131 6.20 24.20 -19.81
C GLU A 131 6.63 25.64 -19.50
N LEU A 132 7.91 25.87 -19.21
CA LEU A 132 8.49 27.21 -19.00
C LEU A 132 8.51 28.07 -20.27
N LYS A 133 8.67 27.46 -21.45
CA LYS A 133 8.48 28.15 -22.74
C LYS A 133 7.02 28.56 -22.91
N ARG A 134 6.07 27.67 -22.61
CA ARG A 134 4.63 27.94 -22.72
C ARG A 134 4.14 29.03 -21.76
N SER A 135 4.76 29.15 -20.60
CA SER A 135 4.48 30.22 -19.63
C SER A 135 5.16 31.56 -20.01
N GLY A 136 5.92 31.61 -21.10
CA GLY A 136 6.58 32.82 -21.60
C GLY A 136 7.77 33.28 -20.78
N VAL A 137 8.29 32.42 -19.89
CA VAL A 137 9.41 32.71 -19.00
C VAL A 137 10.76 32.52 -19.71
N LEU A 138 10.81 31.68 -20.75
CA LEU A 138 12.00 31.41 -21.58
C LEU A 138 11.73 31.73 -23.04
N THR A 139 12.71 32.36 -23.69
CA THR A 139 12.66 32.62 -25.14
C THR A 139 13.00 31.35 -25.94
N GLU A 140 12.59 31.31 -27.22
CA GLU A 140 12.81 30.16 -28.13
C GLU A 140 14.31 29.78 -28.24
N ALA A 141 15.20 30.77 -28.22
CA ALA A 141 16.64 30.56 -28.31
C ALA A 141 17.22 29.88 -27.06
N GLU A 142 16.81 30.33 -25.87
CA GLU A 142 17.26 29.76 -24.59
C GLU A 142 16.72 28.33 -24.37
N PHE A 143 15.54 28.03 -24.93
CA PHE A 143 14.95 26.70 -24.92
C PHE A 143 15.78 25.69 -25.73
N GLU A 144 16.27 26.08 -26.91
CA GLU A 144 17.07 25.17 -27.76
C GLU A 144 18.44 24.87 -27.16
N GLU A 145 19.09 25.85 -26.53
CA GLU A 145 20.37 25.65 -25.84
C GLU A 145 20.27 24.67 -24.67
N GLU A 146 19.24 24.81 -23.84
CA GLU A 146 19.04 23.94 -22.67
C GLU A 146 18.64 22.52 -23.09
N LYS A 147 17.77 22.39 -24.10
CA LYS A 147 17.43 21.09 -24.71
C LYS A 147 18.65 20.38 -25.26
N ALA A 148 19.52 21.10 -25.97
CA ALA A 148 20.74 20.53 -26.54
C ALA A 148 21.75 20.12 -25.45
N ARG A 149 21.81 20.86 -24.33
CA ARG A 149 22.65 20.52 -23.17
C ARG A 149 22.19 19.22 -22.50
N ILE A 150 20.89 19.06 -22.29
CA ILE A 150 20.29 17.86 -21.69
C ILE A 150 20.47 16.63 -22.59
N LEU A 151 20.40 16.80 -23.92
CA LEU A 151 20.63 15.71 -24.86
C LEU A 151 22.11 15.29 -24.98
N LYS A 152 23.07 16.16 -24.64
CA LYS A 152 24.51 15.89 -24.77
C LYS A 152 25.17 15.31 -23.52
N GLN A 153 24.49 15.24 -22.38
CA GLN A 153 25.03 14.58 -21.19
C GLN A 153 24.94 13.04 -21.32
N PRO A 154 26.05 12.29 -21.20
CA PRO A 154 26.06 10.83 -21.27
C PRO A 154 25.29 10.18 -20.12
#